data_AF-H3NR60-F1
#
_entry.id   AF-H3NR60-F1
#
_cell.length_a   1.000
_cell.length_b   1.000
_cell.length_c   1.000
_cell.angle_alpha   90.00
_cell.angle_beta   90.00
_cell.angle_gamma   90.00
#
_symmetry.space_group_name_H-M   'P 1'
#
loop_
_entity.id
_entity.type
_entity.pdbx_description
1 polymer ?
#
loop_
_entity_poly.entity_id
_entity_poly.type
_entity_poly.pdbx_seq_one_letter_code
_entity_poly.pdbx_strand_id
1 'polypeptide(L)'
;MKMIDYVLDKTNEYIKIASKETRKRIGQFFTSKETAKFMASLIDLNIKRDEISILDPGAGSGILSAALIQRIIDSKLIKKINLTCYETDEDIVNLLEANLYWIKENSNE
;
A
#
# COMPACT_ATOMS: atom_id res chain seq x y z
N MET A 1 3.17 -13.08 7.22
CA MET A 1 2.25 -12.74 6.11
C MET A 1 2.87 -11.59 5.32
N LYS A 2 2.80 -11.56 3.98
CA LYS A 2 3.36 -10.40 3.24
C LYS A 2 2.44 -9.19 3.39
N MET A 3 3.01 -7.99 3.43
CA MET A 3 2.25 -6.74 3.59
C MET A 3 1.23 -6.52 2.47
N ILE A 4 1.64 -6.83 1.24
CA ILE A 4 0.74 -6.75 0.08
C ILE A 4 -0.45 -7.70 0.19
N ASP A 5 -0.29 -8.85 0.84
CA ASP A 5 -1.36 -9.83 1.03
C ASP A 5 -2.34 -9.32 2.10
N TYR A 6 -1.82 -8.78 3.19
CA TYR A 6 -2.64 -8.15 4.24
C TYR A 6 -3.51 -7.02 3.69
N VAL A 7 -2.91 -6.08 2.94
CA VAL A 7 -3.66 -4.95 2.37
C VAL A 7 -4.71 -5.42 1.37
N LEU A 8 -4.40 -6.43 0.56
CA LEU A 8 -5.37 -7.02 -0.35
C LEU A 8 -6.55 -7.63 0.40
N ASP A 9 -6.29 -8.40 1.46
CA ASP A 9 -7.33 -9.04 2.26
C ASP A 9 -8.23 -8.01 2.94
N LYS A 10 -7.63 -6.97 3.56
CA LYS A 10 -8.39 -5.86 4.18
C LYS A 10 -9.20 -5.07 3.17
N THR A 11 -8.65 -4.86 1.97
CA THR A 11 -9.37 -4.22 0.86
C THR A 11 -10.58 -5.07 0.45
N ASN A 12 -10.41 -6.39 0.32
CA ASN A 12 -11.50 -7.29 -0.03
C ASN A 12 -12.58 -7.39 1.06
N GLU A 13 -12.19 -7.39 2.33
CA GLU A 13 -13.13 -7.33 3.47
C GLU A 13 -13.96 -6.05 3.41
N TYR A 14 -13.31 -4.91 3.19
CA TYR A 14 -13.97 -3.62 3.06
C TYR A 14 -14.98 -3.61 1.90
N ILE A 15 -14.60 -4.12 0.72
CA ILE A 15 -15.50 -4.21 -0.44
C ILE A 15 -16.75 -5.04 -0.10
N LYS A 16 -16.63 -6.14 0.66
CA LYS A 16 -17.78 -6.99 1.00
C LYS A 16 -18.83 -6.26 1.81
N ILE A 17 -18.41 -5.40 2.75
CA ILE A 17 -19.32 -4.66 3.64
C ILE A 17 -19.78 -3.32 3.04
N ALA A 18 -19.07 -2.79 2.05
CA ALA A 18 -19.41 -1.54 1.37
C ALA A 18 -20.77 -1.63 0.64
N SER A 19 -21.47 -0.50 0.53
CA SER A 19 -22.75 -0.40 -0.18
C SER A 19 -22.60 -0.80 -1.66
N LYS A 20 -23.70 -1.13 -2.36
CA LYS A 20 -23.65 -1.48 -3.79
C LYS A 20 -23.10 -0.32 -4.66
N GLU A 21 -23.42 0.92 -4.29
CA GLU A 21 -22.95 2.13 -4.97
C GLU A 21 -21.47 2.37 -4.69
N THR A 22 -21.06 2.25 -3.43
CA THR A 22 -19.67 2.32 -2.97
C THR A 22 -18.82 1.22 -3.62
N ARG A 23 -19.31 -0.03 -3.70
CA ARG A 23 -18.65 -1.12 -4.44
C ARG A 23 -18.49 -0.85 -5.93
N LYS A 24 -19.50 -0.26 -6.59
CA LYS A 24 -19.43 0.07 -8.01
C LYS A 24 -18.43 1.18 -8.27
N ARG A 25 -18.38 2.19 -7.40
CA ARG A 25 -17.40 3.28 -7.44
C ARG A 25 -15.99 2.72 -7.24
N ILE A 26 -15.75 2.05 -6.12
CA ILE A 26 -14.40 1.67 -5.70
C ILE A 26 -13.85 0.45 -6.47
N GLY A 27 -14.69 -0.51 -6.82
CA GLY A 27 -14.29 -1.71 -7.58
C GLY A 27 -13.74 -1.43 -8.98
N GLN A 28 -14.05 -0.26 -9.57
CA GLN A 28 -13.46 0.18 -10.85
C GLN A 28 -12.06 0.79 -10.70
N PHE A 29 -11.60 1.11 -9.49
CA PHE A 29 -10.34 1.82 -9.26
C PHE A 29 -9.29 1.02 -8.48
N PHE A 30 -9.61 -0.18 -7.98
CA PHE A 30 -8.63 -0.96 -7.23
C PHE A 30 -7.56 -1.57 -8.14
N THR A 31 -6.31 -1.32 -7.76
CA THR A 31 -5.14 -1.93 -8.39
C THR A 31 -5.00 -3.38 -7.92
N SER A 32 -4.82 -4.31 -8.86
CA SER A 32 -4.58 -5.72 -8.53
C SER A 32 -3.22 -5.93 -7.86
N LYS A 33 -3.07 -7.04 -7.14
CA LYS A 33 -1.81 -7.44 -6.52
C LYS A 33 -0.69 -7.59 -7.56
N GLU A 34 -1.01 -8.12 -8.73
CA GLU A 34 -0.09 -8.34 -9.84
C GLU A 34 0.41 -7.00 -10.39
N THR A 35 -0.49 -6.05 -10.63
CA THR A 35 -0.13 -4.70 -11.08
C THR A 35 0.69 -3.97 -10.02
N ALA A 36 0.33 -4.08 -8.74
CA ALA A 36 1.08 -3.45 -7.65
C ALA A 36 2.52 -4.00 -7.55
N LYS A 37 2.69 -5.33 -7.65
CA LYS A 37 4.03 -5.95 -7.71
C LYS A 37 4.82 -5.51 -8.94
N PHE A 38 4.16 -5.42 -10.09
CA PHE A 38 4.80 -4.95 -11.31
C PHE A 38 5.26 -3.50 -11.17
N MET A 39 4.41 -2.58 -10.69
CA MET A 39 4.81 -1.19 -10.46
C MET A 39 5.97 -1.07 -9.45
N ALA A 40 5.94 -1.86 -8.38
CA ALA A 40 7.03 -1.89 -7.41
C ALA A 40 8.35 -2.39 -7.99
N SER A 41 8.33 -3.28 -9.00
CA SER A 41 9.55 -3.82 -9.63
C SER A 41 10.25 -2.81 -10.55
N LEU A 42 9.52 -1.81 -11.05
CA LEU A 42 10.07 -0.74 -11.89
C LEU A 42 11.00 0.21 -11.14
N ILE A 43 10.93 0.24 -9.80
CA ILE A 43 11.78 1.09 -8.97
C ILE A 43 13.17 0.46 -8.84
N ASP A 44 14.23 1.20 -9.18
CA ASP A 44 15.59 0.79 -8.88
C ASP A 44 15.88 0.95 -7.38
N LEU A 45 16.27 -0.14 -6.71
CA LEU A 45 16.62 -0.16 -5.28
C LEU A 45 18.11 -0.02 -5.03
N ASN A 46 18.95 0.15 -6.06
CA ASN A 46 20.37 0.46 -5.91
C ASN A 46 20.60 1.92 -5.44
N ILE A 47 19.88 2.31 -4.40
CA ILE A 47 19.90 3.64 -3.81
C ILE A 47 20.98 3.62 -2.73
N LYS A 48 22.03 4.43 -2.90
CA LYS A 48 23.11 4.59 -1.90
C LYS A 48 22.69 5.52 -0.75
N ARG A 49 21.55 5.23 -0.11
CA ARG A 49 21.01 5.99 1.03
C ARG A 49 20.36 5.04 2.03
N ASP A 50 20.60 5.30 3.30
CA ASP A 50 19.97 4.55 4.39
C ASP A 50 18.49 4.93 4.60
N GLU A 51 18.08 6.08 4.08
CA GLU A 51 16.74 6.66 4.21
C GLU A 51 16.17 7.09 2.86
N ILE A 52 14.89 6.77 2.64
CA ILE A 52 14.14 7.22 1.46
C ILE A 52 12.80 7.81 1.86
N SER A 53 12.24 8.62 0.96
CA SER A 53 10.88 9.17 1.10
C SER A 53 10.05 8.78 -0.12
N ILE A 54 8.83 8.30 0.12
CA ILE A 54 7.88 7.82 -0.88
C ILE A 54 6.62 8.69 -0.79
N LEU A 55 6.13 9.14 -1.94
CA LEU A 55 4.85 9.85 -2.08
C LEU A 55 3.88 8.98 -2.87
N ASP A 56 2.70 8.75 -2.30
CA ASP A 56 1.59 8.06 -2.94
C ASP A 56 0.35 9.00 -2.94
N PRO A 57 0.21 9.88 -3.96
CA PRO A 57 -0.75 10.98 -3.94
C PRO A 57 -2.20 10.55 -4.30
N GLY A 58 -2.41 9.26 -4.54
CA GLY A 58 -3.72 8.66 -4.80
C GLY A 58 -3.70 7.23 -4.26
N ALA A 59 -3.48 7.12 -2.95
CA ALA A 59 -3.07 5.87 -2.32
C ALA A 59 -4.16 4.80 -2.35
N GLY A 60 -5.44 5.16 -2.45
CA GLY A 60 -6.54 4.21 -2.32
C GLY A 60 -6.41 3.48 -0.97
N SER A 61 -6.45 2.15 -0.99
CA SER A 61 -6.20 1.35 0.22
C SER A 61 -4.72 1.13 0.58
N GLY A 62 -3.79 1.69 -0.20
CA GLY A 62 -2.35 1.62 0.04
C GLY A 62 -1.63 0.44 -0.60
N ILE A 63 -2.23 -0.25 -1.58
CA ILE A 63 -1.66 -1.48 -2.16
C ILE A 63 -0.32 -1.27 -2.89
N LEU A 64 -0.15 -0.12 -3.56
CA LEU A 64 1.11 0.23 -4.23
C LEU A 64 2.23 0.49 -3.21
N SER A 65 1.91 1.29 -2.20
CA SER A 65 2.78 1.55 -1.05
C SER A 65 3.20 0.24 -0.37
N ALA A 66 2.25 -0.66 -0.09
CA ALA A 66 2.52 -1.96 0.52
C ALA A 66 3.44 -2.85 -0.35
N ALA A 67 3.21 -2.88 -1.66
CA ALA A 67 4.04 -3.65 -2.59
C ALA A 67 5.49 -3.14 -2.64
N LEU A 68 5.67 -1.81 -2.71
CA LEU A 68 6.99 -1.19 -2.75
C LEU A 68 7.73 -1.36 -1.41
N ILE A 69 7.07 -1.11 -0.28
CA ILE A 69 7.66 -1.29 1.06
C ILE A 69 8.08 -2.75 1.28
N GLN A 70 7.23 -3.72 0.94
CA GLN A 70 7.60 -5.14 1.02
C GLN A 70 8.87 -5.43 0.22
N ARG A 71 8.98 -4.92 -1.02
CA ARG A 71 10.14 -5.13 -1.86
C ARG A 71 11.40 -4.46 -1.29
N ILE A 72 11.26 -3.27 -0.70
CA ILE A 72 12.37 -2.57 -0.03
C ILE A 72 12.87 -3.38 1.17
N ILE A 73 11.96 -3.83 2.04
CA ILE A 73 12.30 -4.65 3.22
C ILE A 73 12.98 -5.95 2.78
N ASP A 74 12.42 -6.64 1.78
CA ASP A 74 13.00 -7.87 1.23
C ASP A 74 14.43 -7.65 0.68
N SER A 75 14.76 -6.45 0.20
CA SER A 75 16.11 -6.10 -0.29
C SER A 75 17.13 -5.91 0.82
N LYS A 76 16.70 -5.55 2.05
CA LYS A 76 17.56 -5.24 3.21
C LYS A 76 18.57 -4.10 2.98
N LEU A 77 18.39 -3.28 1.95
CA LEU A 77 19.32 -2.20 1.58
C LEU A 77 19.03 -0.87 2.30
N ILE A 78 17.78 -0.67 2.73
CA ILE A 78 17.27 0.61 3.24
C ILE A 78 16.82 0.43 4.68
N LYS A 79 17.22 1.35 5.57
CA LYS A 79 16.95 1.26 7.02
C LYS A 79 15.74 2.06 7.45
N LYS A 80 15.38 3.12 6.70
CA LYS A 80 14.27 4.01 7.05
C LYS A 80 13.47 4.39 5.81
N ILE A 81 12.15 4.30 5.94
CA ILE A 81 11.19 4.67 4.90
C ILE A 81 10.26 5.72 5.49
N ASN A 82 10.21 6.90 4.88
CA ASN A 82 9.15 7.87 5.14
C ASN A 82 8.10 7.73 4.04
N LEU A 83 6.87 7.43 4.41
CA LEU A 83 5.74 7.34 3.47
C LEU A 83 4.80 8.51 3.70
N THR A 84 4.42 9.19 2.62
CA THR A 84 3.36 10.20 2.61
C THR A 84 2.29 9.76 1.63
N CYS A 85 1.05 9.65 2.10
CA CYS A 85 -0.10 9.26 1.28
C CYS A 85 -1.13 10.38 1.24
N TYR A 86 -1.81 10.51 0.10
CA TYR A 86 -3.03 11.32 -0.03
C TYR A 86 -4.18 10.46 -0.52
N GLU A 87 -5.35 10.66 0.08
CA GLU A 87 -6.63 10.08 -0.32
C GLU A 87 -7.72 11.11 -0.04
N THR A 88 -8.66 11.24 -0.97
CA THR A 88 -9.76 12.21 -0.90
C THR A 88 -11.11 11.55 -0.61
N ASP A 89 -11.25 10.24 -0.84
CA ASP A 89 -12.45 9.49 -0.49
C ASP A 89 -12.43 9.16 1.03
N GLU A 90 -13.31 9.82 1.78
CA GLU A 90 -13.47 9.63 3.24
C GLU A 90 -13.82 8.18 3.61
N ASP A 91 -14.48 7.45 2.70
CA ASP A 91 -14.81 6.04 2.90
C ASP A 91 -13.53 5.16 2.87
N ILE A 92 -12.52 5.58 2.11
CA ILE A 92 -11.26 4.84 1.91
C ILE A 92 -10.16 5.29 2.87
N VAL A 93 -10.13 6.57 3.25
CA VAL A 93 -9.04 7.12 4.08
C VAL A 93 -8.89 6.36 5.41
N ASN A 94 -9.98 5.91 6.02
CA ASN A 94 -9.94 5.10 7.24
C ASN A 94 -9.33 3.70 7.01
N LEU A 95 -9.66 3.07 5.87
CA LEU A 95 -9.06 1.79 5.48
C LEU A 95 -7.57 1.95 5.19
N LEU A 96 -7.20 3.02 4.48
CA LEU A 96 -5.81 3.38 4.21
C LEU A 96 -5.04 3.56 5.52
N GLU A 97 -5.55 4.38 6.44
CA GLU A 97 -4.89 4.65 7.73
C GLU A 97 -4.65 3.35 8.52
N ALA A 98 -5.66 2.48 8.63
CA ALA A 98 -5.52 1.20 9.31
C ALA A 98 -4.46 0.30 8.64
N ASN A 99 -4.43 0.24 7.31
CA ASN A 99 -3.43 -0.51 6.56
C ASN A 99 -2.02 0.06 6.76
N LEU A 100 -1.85 1.38 6.71
CA LEU A 100 -0.57 2.04 6.91
C LEU A 100 -0.04 1.84 8.34
N TYR A 101 -0.92 1.90 9.33
CA TYR A 101 -0.56 1.62 10.72
C TYR A 101 -0.07 0.17 10.87
N TRP A 102 -0.80 -0.80 10.31
CA TRP A 102 -0.38 -2.20 10.34
C TRP A 102 0.97 -2.41 9.63
N ILE A 103 1.16 -1.81 8.45
CA ILE A 103 2.43 -1.88 7.71
C ILE A 103 3.57 -1.36 8.58
N LYS A 104 3.40 -0.18 9.19
CA LYS A 104 4.42 0.44 10.04
C LYS A 104 4.84 -0.47 11.19
N GLU A 105 3.87 -1.07 11.90
CA GLU A 105 4.16 -1.97 13.03
C GLU A 105 4.87 -3.26 12.59
N ASN A 106 4.58 -3.75 11.37
CA ASN A 106 5.13 -5.00 10.83
C ASN A 106 6.34 -4.77 9.89
N SER A 107 6.87 -3.54 9.82
CA SER A 107 8.05 -3.20 9.01
C SER A 107 9.38 -3.38 9.76
N ASN A 108 9.34 -3.66 11.06
CA ASN A 108 10.52 -3.79 11.93
C ASN A 108 10.92 -5.26 12.20
N GLU A 109 10.26 -6.23 11.58
CA GLU A 109 10.58 -7.67 11.68
C GLU A 109 11.65 -8.13 10.68
#